data_AF-A0A7V1HDR1-F1
#
_entry.id   AF-A0A7V1HDR1-F1
#
_cell.length_a   1.000
_cell.length_b   1.000
_cell.length_c   1.000
_cell.angle_alpha   90.00
_cell.angle_beta   90.00
_cell.angle_gamma   90.00
#
_symmetry.space_group_name_H-M   'P 1'
#
loop_
_entity.id
_entity.type
_entity.pdbx_description
1 polymer ?
#
loop_
_entity_poly.entity_id
_entity_poly.type
_entity_poly.pdbx_seq_one_letter_code
_entity_poly.pdbx_strand_id
1 'polypeptide(L)'
;MKKLRWIIMLGMCMTSLSCLAYIYQIHVLRRWDKKHNYYQYVIGLSDFHDKSHAINKQHRYYLERRLLDYQRSTKVIVEDLSSTNNNGRRTCGRYTINSRGGVLGGLASVLKRSGVDVENIEYRYCRVVSLGPLINNIHARVDSFPSSNTLYIDALYREVMREIDSIRSYADGRVLNSRYKRTISGVMRALRRLRLDRYQKMSIAEYCIKCTKSSNRLDVLQRLCTFDSDLLDVKLVHSVIVAQNRRHVFAIAGGTHIKHACTLLKHAGYKMVFVSKLASQCEYDLSKCLGSH
;
A
#
# COMPACT_ATOMS: atom_id res chain seq x y z
N MET A 1 21.84 12.81 18.52
CA MET A 1 20.62 13.25 19.27
C MET A 1 19.85 14.38 18.58
N LYS A 2 20.47 15.47 18.09
CA LYS A 2 19.76 16.57 17.40
C LYS A 2 18.87 16.11 16.23
N LYS A 3 19.32 15.16 15.39
CA LYS A 3 18.54 14.62 14.24
C LYS A 3 17.31 13.78 14.62
N LEU A 4 17.34 13.07 15.75
CA LEU A 4 16.19 12.28 16.24
C LEU A 4 15.09 13.20 16.81
N ARG A 5 15.49 14.30 17.48
CA ARG A 5 14.57 15.34 17.93
C ARG A 5 13.79 15.97 16.77
N TRP A 6 14.40 16.15 15.61
CA TRP A 6 13.72 16.65 14.41
C TRP A 6 12.69 15.67 13.82
N ILE A 7 13.01 14.37 13.76
CA ILE A 7 12.05 13.34 13.31
C ILE A 7 10.86 13.25 14.28
N ILE A 8 11.12 13.37 15.59
CA ILE A 8 10.09 13.40 16.63
C ILE A 8 9.26 14.69 16.54
N MET A 9 9.87 15.85 16.31
CA MET A 9 9.13 17.10 16.06
C MET A 9 8.31 17.05 14.77
N LEU A 10 8.82 16.44 13.70
CA LEU A 10 8.07 16.19 12.48
C LEU A 10 6.81 15.36 12.79
N GLY A 11 6.97 14.33 13.63
CA GLY A 11 5.84 13.54 14.07
C GLY A 11 4.84 14.33 14.94
N MET A 12 5.34 15.12 15.89
CA MET A 12 4.49 15.93 16.77
C MET A 12 3.72 17.01 16.01
N CYS A 13 4.37 17.76 15.11
CA CYS A 13 3.73 18.81 14.30
C CYS A 13 2.68 18.26 13.33
N MET A 14 2.85 17.03 12.83
CA MET A 14 1.83 16.40 11.98
C MET A 14 0.64 15.83 12.77
N THR A 15 0.79 15.60 14.07
CA THR A 15 -0.27 15.06 14.95
C THR A 15 -0.96 16.11 15.82
N SER A 16 -0.44 17.34 15.92
CA SER A 16 -0.93 18.37 16.84
C SER A 16 -2.03 19.27 16.28
N LEU A 17 -2.53 19.00 15.07
CA LEU A 17 -3.65 19.72 14.47
C LEU A 17 -4.83 18.75 14.27
N SER A 18 -5.82 18.90 15.14
CA SER A 18 -7.26 18.61 14.95
C SER A 18 -7.61 17.46 13.98
N CYS A 19 -7.92 16.28 14.53
CA CYS A 19 -8.89 15.26 14.06
C CYS A 19 -8.95 14.82 12.57
N LEU A 20 -8.06 15.27 11.68
CA LEU A 20 -8.23 15.17 10.22
C LEU A 20 -6.89 15.00 9.48
N ALA A 21 -5.91 14.38 10.14
CA ALA A 21 -4.57 14.28 9.60
C ALA A 21 -4.46 13.13 8.59
N TYR A 22 -4.15 13.47 7.33
CA TYR A 22 -3.76 12.54 6.26
C TYR A 22 -2.86 11.38 6.73
N ILE A 23 -1.85 11.71 7.55
CA ILE A 23 -1.03 10.74 8.28
C ILE A 23 -1.46 10.75 9.74
N TYR A 24 -1.95 9.62 10.23
CA TYR A 24 -2.55 9.55 11.58
C TYR A 24 -1.68 8.82 12.59
N GLN A 25 -0.64 8.15 12.11
CA GLN A 25 0.32 7.48 12.95
C GLN A 25 1.68 7.43 12.27
N ILE A 26 2.72 7.58 13.10
CA ILE A 26 4.11 7.56 12.65
C ILE A 26 4.86 6.53 13.47
N HIS A 27 5.55 5.63 12.79
CA HIS A 27 6.47 4.66 13.38
C HIS A 27 7.88 4.95 12.91
N VAL A 28 8.84 5.04 13.84
CA VAL A 28 10.24 5.25 13.50
C VAL A 28 11.04 4.08 14.05
N LEU A 29 11.74 3.41 13.15
CA LEU A 29 12.70 2.37 13.47
C LEU A 29 14.10 2.81 13.09
N ARG A 30 15.10 2.25 13.77
CA ARG A 30 16.50 2.40 13.38
C ARG A 30 17.23 1.07 13.38
N ARG A 31 18.21 0.94 12.49
CA ARG A 31 19.19 -0.15 12.51
C ARG A 31 20.58 0.44 12.24
N TRP A 32 21.59 -0.08 12.94
CA TRP A 32 22.98 0.26 12.64
C TRP A 32 23.42 -0.44 11.36
N ASP A 33 23.81 0.33 10.35
CA ASP A 33 24.44 -0.19 9.15
C ASP A 33 25.96 -0.23 9.37
N LYS A 34 26.49 -1.44 9.53
CA LYS A 34 27.94 -1.66 9.72
C LYS A 34 28.75 -1.30 8.48
N LYS A 35 28.21 -1.51 7.28
CA LYS A 35 28.91 -1.27 6.01
C LYS A 35 29.10 0.22 5.76
N HIS A 36 28.09 1.02 6.08
CA HIS A 36 28.11 2.47 5.83
C HIS A 36 28.39 3.32 7.07
N ASN A 37 28.59 2.72 8.25
CA ASN A 37 28.91 3.38 9.51
C ASN A 37 27.89 4.47 9.93
N TYR A 38 26.59 4.19 9.74
CA TYR A 38 25.52 5.08 10.19
C TYR A 38 24.28 4.32 10.64
N TYR A 39 23.39 5.01 11.36
CA TYR A 39 22.03 4.52 11.59
C TYR A 39 21.16 4.80 10.36
N GLN A 40 20.59 3.75 9.79
CA GLN A 40 19.47 3.87 8.87
C GLN A 40 18.18 4.05 9.69
N TYR A 41 17.35 5.00 9.28
CA TYR A 41 16.05 5.25 9.86
C TYR A 41 14.95 4.86 8.87
N VAL A 42 13.97 4.11 9.36
CA VAL A 42 12.75 3.80 8.61
C VAL A 42 11.62 4.57 9.28
N ILE A 43 10.98 5.46 8.53
CA ILE A 43 9.85 6.27 8.96
C ILE A 43 8.60 5.76 8.24
N GLY A 44 7.78 4.99 8.96
CA GLY A 44 6.47 4.55 8.50
C GLY A 44 5.41 5.60 8.79
N LEU A 45 4.70 6.04 7.76
CA LEU A 45 3.61 7.01 7.80
C LEU A 45 2.30 6.29 7.45
N SER A 46 1.43 6.10 8.43
CA SER A 46 0.11 5.47 8.25
C SER A 46 -0.87 6.47 7.66
N ASP A 47 -1.40 6.20 6.47
CA ASP A 47 -2.33 7.11 5.77
C ASP A 47 -3.80 6.64 5.81
N PHE A 48 -4.73 7.60 5.69
CA PHE A 48 -6.18 7.32 5.62
C PHE A 48 -6.70 7.08 4.20
N HIS A 49 -5.87 7.27 3.18
CA HIS A 49 -6.30 7.32 1.77
C HIS A 49 -7.42 8.35 1.47
N ASP A 50 -7.73 9.29 2.39
CA ASP A 50 -8.67 10.38 2.13
C ASP A 50 -8.06 11.36 1.13
N LYS A 51 -8.66 11.41 -0.07
CA LYS A 51 -8.20 12.24 -1.20
C LYS A 51 -8.88 13.61 -1.25
N SER A 52 -9.95 13.80 -0.48
CA SER A 52 -10.86 14.93 -0.63
C SER A 52 -10.61 16.06 0.37
N HIS A 53 -10.11 15.74 1.57
CA HIS A 53 -10.00 16.75 2.61
C HIS A 53 -8.91 17.81 2.32
N ALA A 54 -9.24 19.09 2.49
CA ALA A 54 -8.35 20.20 2.14
C ALA A 54 -7.03 20.21 2.93
N ILE A 55 -7.06 19.80 4.21
CA ILE A 55 -5.86 19.66 5.07
C ILE A 55 -4.84 18.69 4.46
N ASN A 56 -5.31 17.66 3.74
CA ASN A 56 -4.42 16.67 3.16
C ASN A 56 -3.49 17.30 2.09
N LYS A 57 -3.92 18.38 1.42
CA LYS A 57 -3.05 19.15 0.51
C LYS A 57 -1.92 19.85 1.25
N GLN A 58 -2.19 20.43 2.44
CA GLN A 58 -1.18 21.10 3.26
C GLN A 58 -0.18 20.09 3.83
N HIS A 59 -0.67 18.95 4.35
CA HIS A 59 0.18 17.86 4.83
C HIS A 59 1.07 17.29 3.72
N ARG A 60 0.52 17.10 2.52
CA ARG A 60 1.30 16.70 1.35
C ARG A 60 2.43 17.67 1.06
N TYR A 61 2.12 18.96 0.97
CA TYR A 61 3.11 19.99 0.69
C TYR A 61 4.23 20.05 1.75
N TYR A 62 3.87 19.89 3.03
CA TYR A 62 4.84 19.82 4.10
C TYR A 62 5.76 18.59 3.96
N LEU A 63 5.19 17.41 3.72
CA LEU A 63 5.95 16.18 3.47
C LEU A 63 6.85 16.30 2.24
N GLU A 64 6.33 16.85 1.14
CA GLU A 64 7.09 17.13 -0.08
C GLU A 64 8.34 17.96 0.23
N ARG A 65 8.16 19.14 0.83
CA ARG A 65 9.29 20.03 1.16
C ARG A 65 10.33 19.34 2.04
N ARG A 66 9.89 18.61 3.06
CA ARG A 66 10.80 17.93 3.98
C ARG A 66 11.56 16.77 3.34
N LEU A 67 10.95 16.04 2.43
CA LEU A 67 11.62 14.94 1.73
C LEU A 67 12.64 15.45 0.72
N LEU A 68 12.35 16.59 0.08
CA LEU A 68 13.27 17.25 -0.85
C LEU A 68 14.56 17.73 -0.16
N ASP A 69 14.50 18.16 1.10
CA ASP A 69 15.68 18.56 1.89
C ASP A 69 16.73 17.43 2.03
N TYR A 70 16.36 16.15 1.80
CA TYR A 70 17.22 14.98 2.03
C TYR A 70 17.41 14.07 0.80
N GLN A 71 17.04 14.55 -0.40
CA GLN A 71 16.91 13.78 -1.64
C GLN A 71 17.95 12.65 -1.83
N ARG A 72 19.25 12.96 -1.77
CA ARG A 72 20.33 11.99 -2.06
C ARG A 72 20.40 10.82 -1.07
N SER A 73 19.95 11.05 0.17
CA SER A 73 20.04 10.08 1.27
C SER A 73 18.73 9.33 1.53
N THR A 74 17.69 9.60 0.74
CA THR A 74 16.32 9.21 1.01
C THR A 74 15.78 8.29 -0.08
N LYS A 75 15.08 7.23 0.35
CA LYS A 75 14.15 6.48 -0.48
C LYS A 75 12.74 6.65 0.05
N VAL A 76 11.78 6.73 -0.84
CA VAL A 76 10.35 6.77 -0.52
C VAL A 76 9.68 5.55 -1.13
N ILE A 77 8.95 4.82 -0.31
CA ILE A 77 8.16 3.65 -0.67
C ILE A 77 6.71 4.04 -0.46
N VAL A 78 5.88 3.87 -1.49
CA VAL A 78 4.45 4.19 -1.42
C VAL A 78 3.61 2.98 -1.79
N GLU A 79 2.52 2.76 -1.06
CA GLU A 79 1.39 1.96 -1.52
C GLU A 79 0.43 2.91 -2.22
N ASP A 80 0.46 2.97 -3.56
CA ASP A 80 -0.36 3.95 -4.27
C ASP A 80 -1.04 3.39 -5.53
N LEU A 81 -2.35 3.59 -5.60
CA LEU A 81 -3.16 3.32 -6.79
C LEU A 81 -3.18 4.53 -7.76
N SER A 82 -2.71 5.70 -7.33
CA SER A 82 -2.41 6.81 -8.23
C SER A 82 -1.15 6.56 -9.07
N SER A 83 -1.19 7.09 -10.29
CA SER A 83 -0.13 6.87 -11.26
C SER A 83 0.89 7.98 -11.24
N THR A 84 2.17 7.60 -11.30
CA THR A 84 3.29 8.51 -11.51
C THR A 84 3.51 8.72 -13.01
N ASN A 85 3.36 9.97 -13.45
CA ASN A 85 3.86 10.54 -14.71
C ASN A 85 2.98 10.40 -15.96
N ASN A 86 3.20 11.31 -16.92
CA ASN A 86 2.52 11.37 -18.23
C ASN A 86 2.85 10.23 -19.20
N ASN A 87 3.66 9.23 -18.80
CA ASN A 87 3.75 7.91 -19.46
C ASN A 87 3.21 6.77 -18.57
N GLY A 88 2.70 7.09 -17.38
CA GLY A 88 2.14 6.21 -16.37
C GLY A 88 0.63 6.07 -16.53
N ARG A 89 0.21 5.17 -17.40
CA ARG A 89 -1.10 4.53 -17.28
C ARG A 89 -0.86 3.16 -16.65
N ARG A 90 -1.36 2.92 -15.44
CA ARG A 90 -1.47 1.54 -14.93
C ARG A 90 -2.73 0.96 -15.53
N THR A 91 -2.56 -0.06 -16.35
CA THR A 91 -3.64 -0.66 -17.13
C THR A 91 -3.88 -2.10 -16.72
N CYS A 92 -5.14 -2.50 -16.72
CA CYS A 92 -5.51 -3.90 -16.79
C CYS A 92 -6.30 -4.10 -18.08
N GLY A 93 -5.70 -4.78 -19.05
CA GLY A 93 -6.20 -4.80 -20.43
C GLY A 93 -6.30 -3.37 -21.00
N ARG A 94 -7.45 -3.03 -21.58
CA ARG A 94 -7.73 -1.69 -22.14
C ARG A 94 -8.11 -0.63 -21.10
N TYR A 95 -8.33 -1.03 -19.85
CA TYR A 95 -8.82 -0.13 -18.80
C TYR A 95 -7.65 0.50 -18.06
N THR A 96 -7.78 1.80 -17.78
CA THR A 96 -6.72 2.59 -17.15
C THR A 96 -7.17 3.10 -15.79
N ILE A 97 -6.29 3.02 -14.79
CA ILE A 97 -6.46 3.74 -13.53
C ILE A 97 -5.91 5.15 -13.71
N ASN A 98 -6.80 6.14 -13.77
CA ASN A 98 -6.44 7.55 -13.83
C ASN A 98 -6.64 8.24 -12.48
N SER A 99 -6.01 7.72 -11.43
CA SER A 99 -5.96 8.44 -10.16
C SER A 99 -4.85 9.48 -10.28
N ARG A 100 -5.19 10.68 -10.74
CA ARG A 100 -4.32 11.88 -10.71
C ARG A 100 -4.61 12.79 -9.50
N GLY A 101 -5.68 12.50 -8.77
CA GLY A 101 -6.13 13.28 -7.60
C GLY A 101 -5.69 12.73 -6.24
N GLY A 102 -5.00 11.57 -6.20
CA GLY A 102 -4.51 11.01 -4.95
C GLY A 102 -3.38 11.85 -4.34
N VAL A 103 -3.42 12.02 -3.02
CA VAL A 103 -2.39 12.74 -2.26
C VAL A 103 -1.02 12.07 -2.42
N LEU A 104 -0.96 10.73 -2.38
CA LEU A 104 0.26 9.95 -2.68
C LEU A 104 0.75 10.11 -4.12
N GLY A 105 -0.17 10.14 -5.10
CA GLY A 105 0.17 10.27 -6.50
C GLY A 105 0.88 11.58 -6.83
N GLY A 106 0.37 12.67 -6.27
CA GLY A 106 0.99 13.98 -6.34
C GLY A 106 2.38 13.99 -5.71
N LEU A 107 2.48 13.47 -4.47
CA LEU A 107 3.73 13.37 -3.73
C LEU A 107 4.80 12.58 -4.49
N ALA A 108 4.48 11.35 -4.92
CA ALA A 108 5.40 10.49 -5.64
C ALA A 108 5.88 11.12 -6.96
N SER A 109 4.99 11.79 -7.69
CA SER A 109 5.34 12.46 -8.96
C SER A 109 6.25 13.67 -8.76
N VAL A 110 6.02 14.48 -7.72
CA VAL A 110 6.89 15.61 -7.36
C VAL A 110 8.28 15.10 -6.97
N LEU A 111 8.34 14.14 -6.04
CA LEU A 111 9.60 13.58 -5.54
C LEU A 111 10.43 12.92 -6.66
N LYS A 112 9.81 12.14 -7.56
CA LYS A 112 10.50 11.55 -8.72
C LYS A 112 11.07 12.61 -9.65
N ARG A 113 10.29 13.64 -10.00
CA ARG A 113 10.76 14.75 -10.87
C ARG A 113 11.93 15.50 -10.25
N SER A 114 11.95 15.60 -8.93
CA SER A 114 13.07 16.18 -8.19
C SER A 114 14.23 15.21 -7.99
N GLY A 115 14.18 13.96 -8.46
CA GLY A 115 15.28 12.99 -8.39
C GLY A 115 15.39 12.23 -7.06
N VAL A 116 14.31 12.14 -6.29
CA VAL A 116 14.20 11.22 -5.14
C VAL A 116 13.92 9.81 -5.66
N ASP A 117 14.53 8.80 -5.02
CA ASP A 117 14.26 7.39 -5.28
C ASP A 117 12.88 7.02 -4.72
N VAL A 118 11.89 6.86 -5.61
CA VAL A 118 10.51 6.54 -5.23
C VAL A 118 10.09 5.20 -5.84
N GLU A 119 9.70 4.27 -4.99
CA GLU A 119 9.18 2.95 -5.33
C GLU A 119 7.70 2.84 -4.98
N ASN A 120 6.88 2.35 -5.91
CA ASN A 120 5.48 2.05 -5.64
C ASN A 120 5.32 0.53 -5.53
N ILE A 121 4.89 0.05 -4.37
CA ILE A 121 4.74 -1.38 -4.07
C ILE A 121 3.35 -1.92 -4.40
N GLU A 122 2.39 -1.05 -4.72
CA GLU A 122 1.05 -1.48 -5.11
C GLU A 122 1.09 -2.23 -6.45
N TYR A 123 0.37 -3.35 -6.50
CA TYR A 123 0.29 -4.23 -7.67
C TYR A 123 -1.15 -4.63 -8.03
N ARG A 124 -2.13 -4.29 -7.18
CA ARG A 124 -3.55 -4.70 -7.26
C ARG A 124 -4.37 -3.88 -8.26
N TYR A 125 -3.80 -3.58 -9.42
CA TYR A 125 -4.42 -2.68 -10.40
C TYR A 125 -5.63 -3.29 -11.10
N CYS A 126 -5.59 -4.60 -11.42
CA CYS A 126 -6.72 -5.25 -12.09
C CYS A 126 -7.95 -5.25 -11.19
N ARG A 127 -7.76 -5.51 -9.89
CA ARG A 127 -8.83 -5.51 -8.89
C ARG A 127 -9.53 -4.18 -8.78
N VAL A 128 -8.78 -3.09 -8.71
CA VAL A 128 -9.37 -1.76 -8.56
C VAL A 128 -10.24 -1.42 -9.77
N VAL A 129 -9.78 -1.76 -10.96
CA VAL A 129 -10.51 -1.51 -12.21
C VAL A 129 -11.76 -2.37 -12.35
N SER A 130 -11.68 -3.65 -11.99
CA SER A 130 -12.76 -4.61 -12.21
C SER A 130 -13.75 -4.73 -11.05
N LEU A 131 -13.29 -4.56 -9.81
CA LEU A 131 -14.12 -4.72 -8.61
C LEU A 131 -14.61 -3.39 -8.08
N GLY A 132 -13.88 -2.29 -8.31
CA GLY A 132 -14.27 -0.94 -7.86
C GLY A 132 -15.69 -0.54 -8.28
N PRO A 133 -16.06 -0.65 -9.57
CA PRO A 133 -17.43 -0.34 -10.00
C PRO A 133 -18.50 -1.21 -9.34
N LEU A 134 -18.20 -2.50 -9.11
CA LEU A 134 -19.11 -3.45 -8.46
C LEU A 134 -19.32 -3.13 -6.97
N ILE A 135 -18.24 -2.76 -6.28
CA ILE A 135 -18.30 -2.41 -4.85
C ILE A 135 -19.09 -1.10 -4.66
N ASN A 136 -18.79 -0.09 -5.47
CA ASN A 136 -19.43 1.22 -5.37
C ASN A 136 -20.90 1.22 -5.83
N ASN A 137 -21.38 0.13 -6.45
CA ASN A 137 -22.73 -0.01 -6.97
C ASN A 137 -23.27 -1.41 -6.66
N ILE A 138 -23.21 -1.82 -5.39
CA ILE A 138 -23.43 -3.22 -4.98
C ILE A 138 -24.80 -3.80 -5.41
N HIS A 139 -25.82 -2.93 -5.52
CA HIS A 139 -27.19 -3.26 -5.92
C HIS A 139 -27.41 -3.26 -7.43
N ALA A 140 -26.49 -2.71 -8.23
CA ALA A 140 -26.60 -2.69 -9.67
C ALA A 140 -26.40 -4.10 -10.27
N ARG A 141 -26.84 -4.26 -11.53
CA ARG A 141 -26.58 -5.49 -12.29
C ARG A 141 -25.08 -5.60 -12.58
N VAL A 142 -24.49 -6.72 -12.21
CA VAL A 142 -23.03 -6.94 -12.26
C VAL A 142 -22.49 -6.86 -13.70
N ASP A 143 -23.29 -7.33 -14.66
CA ASP A 143 -23.02 -7.31 -16.09
C ASP A 143 -23.26 -5.94 -16.76
N SER A 144 -23.65 -4.91 -15.99
CA SER A 144 -23.73 -3.55 -16.54
C SER A 144 -22.36 -2.85 -16.60
N PHE A 145 -21.34 -3.40 -15.93
CA PHE A 145 -20.03 -2.77 -15.82
C PHE A 145 -19.05 -3.30 -16.88
N PRO A 146 -18.60 -2.48 -17.85
CA PRO A 146 -17.77 -2.96 -18.95
C PRO A 146 -16.44 -3.56 -18.49
N SER A 147 -15.80 -3.00 -17.47
CA SER A 147 -14.52 -3.51 -16.94
C SER A 147 -14.67 -4.89 -16.34
N SER A 148 -15.73 -5.13 -15.57
CA SER A 148 -16.02 -6.42 -14.93
C SER A 148 -16.40 -7.51 -15.95
N ASN A 149 -17.09 -7.14 -17.03
CA ASN A 149 -17.44 -8.06 -18.12
C ASN A 149 -16.26 -8.44 -19.01
N THR A 150 -15.33 -7.51 -19.22
CA THR A 150 -14.22 -7.72 -20.16
C THR A 150 -13.00 -8.34 -19.48
N LEU A 151 -12.79 -8.06 -18.20
CA LEU A 151 -11.66 -8.60 -17.46
C LEU A 151 -12.00 -9.97 -16.87
N TYR A 152 -11.05 -10.89 -17.02
CA TYR A 152 -11.18 -12.28 -16.62
C TYR A 152 -10.57 -12.52 -15.24
N ILE A 153 -11.04 -13.56 -14.56
CA ILE A 153 -10.48 -14.01 -13.28
C ILE A 153 -8.99 -14.38 -13.42
N ASP A 154 -8.56 -14.84 -14.60
CA ASP A 154 -7.15 -15.05 -14.93
C ASP A 154 -6.28 -13.81 -14.65
N ALA A 155 -6.80 -12.61 -14.91
CA ALA A 155 -6.06 -11.37 -14.65
C ALA A 155 -5.78 -11.18 -13.14
N LEU A 156 -6.78 -11.45 -12.30
CA LEU A 156 -6.62 -11.39 -10.83
C LEU A 156 -5.68 -12.49 -10.33
N TYR A 157 -5.81 -13.70 -10.89
CA TYR A 157 -4.95 -14.83 -10.52
C TYR A 157 -3.47 -14.55 -10.86
N ARG A 158 -3.19 -14.09 -12.09
CA ARG A 158 -1.83 -13.77 -12.54
C ARG A 158 -1.22 -12.61 -11.77
N GLU A 159 -2.01 -11.61 -11.39
CA GLU A 159 -1.58 -10.50 -10.54
C GLU A 159 -0.96 -11.01 -9.23
N VAL A 160 -1.62 -11.94 -8.54
CA VAL A 160 -1.10 -12.53 -7.29
C VAL A 160 0.06 -13.47 -7.52
N MET A 161 -0.05 -14.35 -8.51
CA MET A 161 0.99 -15.37 -8.75
C MET A 161 2.33 -14.72 -9.12
N ARG A 162 2.32 -13.66 -9.93
CA ARG A 162 3.53 -12.89 -10.24
C ARG A 162 4.16 -12.30 -8.97
N GLU A 163 3.34 -11.80 -8.06
CA GLU A 163 3.87 -11.24 -6.80
C GLU A 163 4.45 -12.33 -5.89
N ILE A 164 3.78 -13.49 -5.81
CA ILE A 164 4.31 -14.65 -5.08
C ILE A 164 5.66 -15.09 -5.65
N ASP A 165 5.79 -15.15 -6.98
CA ASP A 165 7.03 -15.56 -7.63
C ASP A 165 8.17 -14.54 -7.42
N SER A 166 7.85 -13.25 -7.47
CA SER A 166 8.76 -12.17 -7.06
C SER A 166 9.24 -12.37 -5.61
N ILE A 167 8.32 -12.53 -4.65
CA ILE A 167 8.65 -12.68 -3.22
C ILE A 167 9.48 -13.94 -2.95
N ARG A 168 9.28 -15.03 -3.71
CA ARG A 168 10.08 -16.26 -3.58
C ARG A 168 11.56 -16.04 -3.88
N SER A 169 11.89 -15.07 -4.74
CA SER A 169 13.27 -14.73 -5.09
C SER A 169 13.98 -13.82 -4.09
N TYR A 170 13.27 -13.26 -3.11
CA TYR A 170 13.87 -12.34 -2.14
C TYR A 170 14.95 -13.03 -1.31
N ALA A 171 16.01 -12.29 -0.97
CA ALA A 171 17.16 -12.79 -0.23
C ALA A 171 17.41 -11.97 1.06
N ASP A 172 16.35 -11.75 1.83
CA ASP A 172 16.34 -10.84 2.99
C ASP A 172 16.82 -11.49 4.29
N GLY A 173 17.32 -12.73 4.19
CA GLY A 173 17.86 -13.51 5.30
C GLY A 173 16.88 -14.55 5.84
N ARG A 174 17.43 -15.63 6.40
CA ARG A 174 16.71 -16.86 6.80
C ARG A 174 15.42 -16.60 7.60
N VAL A 175 15.46 -15.68 8.57
CA VAL A 175 14.32 -15.39 9.45
C VAL A 175 13.18 -14.72 8.70
N LEU A 176 13.46 -13.71 7.87
CA LEU A 176 12.47 -13.01 7.07
C LEU A 176 11.91 -13.92 5.98
N ASN A 177 12.78 -14.60 5.22
CA ASN A 177 12.36 -15.53 4.17
C ASN A 177 11.46 -16.67 4.70
N SER A 178 11.71 -17.17 5.91
CA SER A 178 10.81 -18.15 6.55
C SER A 178 9.41 -17.58 6.83
N ARG A 179 9.31 -16.30 7.19
CA ARG A 179 8.03 -15.59 7.36
C ARG A 179 7.34 -15.39 6.01
N TYR A 180 8.07 -14.99 4.98
CA TYR A 180 7.51 -14.80 3.63
C TYR A 180 6.90 -16.10 3.08
N LYS A 181 7.57 -17.25 3.29
CA LYS A 181 7.03 -18.56 2.93
C LYS A 181 5.70 -18.88 3.63
N ARG A 182 5.54 -18.50 4.90
CA ARG A 182 4.28 -18.65 5.65
C ARG A 182 3.20 -17.73 5.11
N THR A 183 3.52 -16.47 4.82
CA THR A 183 2.60 -15.52 4.20
C THR A 183 2.11 -16.03 2.84
N ILE A 184 3.02 -16.43 1.95
CA ILE A 184 2.69 -17.04 0.65
C ILE A 184 1.77 -18.24 0.83
N SER A 185 2.05 -19.12 1.81
CA SER A 185 1.20 -20.28 2.08
C SER A 185 -0.21 -19.88 2.53
N GLY A 186 -0.34 -18.81 3.32
CA GLY A 186 -1.62 -18.20 3.69
C GLY A 186 -2.41 -17.73 2.46
N VAL A 187 -1.77 -16.95 1.60
CA VAL A 187 -2.37 -16.42 0.37
C VAL A 187 -2.74 -17.52 -0.61
N MET A 188 -1.88 -18.52 -0.80
CA MET A 188 -2.19 -19.70 -1.64
C MET A 188 -3.40 -20.47 -1.13
N ARG A 189 -3.61 -20.57 0.19
CA ARG A 189 -4.83 -21.17 0.76
C ARG A 189 -6.06 -20.30 0.47
N ALA A 190 -5.95 -18.97 0.56
CA ALA A 190 -7.04 -18.06 0.23
C ALA A 190 -7.41 -18.13 -1.26
N LEU A 191 -6.43 -18.15 -2.17
CA LEU A 191 -6.62 -18.36 -3.61
C LEU A 191 -7.43 -19.62 -3.91
N ARG A 192 -7.06 -20.75 -3.29
CA ARG A 192 -7.77 -22.03 -3.45
C ARG A 192 -9.20 -21.97 -2.92
N ARG A 193 -9.44 -21.28 -1.80
CA ARG A 193 -10.78 -21.10 -1.24
C ARG A 193 -11.67 -20.26 -2.16
N LEU A 194 -11.11 -19.24 -2.79
CA LEU A 194 -11.77 -18.42 -3.80
C LEU A 194 -11.89 -19.11 -5.16
N ARG A 195 -11.23 -20.26 -5.35
CA ARG A 195 -11.26 -21.08 -6.58
C ARG A 195 -10.89 -20.29 -7.84
N LEU A 196 -10.03 -19.29 -7.72
CA LEU A 196 -9.66 -18.43 -8.86
C LEU A 196 -8.93 -19.20 -9.96
N ASP A 197 -8.23 -20.28 -9.59
CA ASP A 197 -7.58 -21.23 -10.50
C ASP A 197 -8.57 -21.96 -11.40
N ARG A 198 -9.77 -22.26 -10.90
CA ARG A 198 -10.81 -23.01 -11.64
C ARG A 198 -11.63 -22.13 -12.57
N TYR A 199 -11.72 -20.83 -12.26
CA TYR A 199 -12.60 -19.90 -12.97
C TYR A 199 -11.86 -18.91 -13.86
N GLN A 200 -10.59 -19.16 -14.17
CA GLN A 200 -9.74 -18.27 -14.98
C GLN A 200 -10.38 -17.82 -16.31
N LYS A 201 -11.18 -18.69 -16.94
CA LYS A 201 -11.88 -18.42 -18.22
C LYS A 201 -13.19 -17.64 -18.07
N MET A 202 -13.63 -17.32 -16.85
CA MET A 202 -14.80 -16.48 -16.62
C MET A 202 -14.37 -15.02 -16.53
N SER A 203 -15.20 -14.14 -17.07
CA SER A 203 -15.18 -12.73 -16.69
C SER A 203 -15.43 -12.58 -15.20
N ILE A 204 -15.00 -11.45 -14.64
CA ILE A 204 -15.21 -11.13 -13.23
C ILE A 204 -16.71 -10.98 -12.94
N ALA A 205 -17.47 -10.47 -13.90
CA ALA A 205 -18.92 -10.39 -13.80
C ALA A 205 -19.58 -11.77 -13.73
N GLU A 206 -19.25 -12.69 -14.66
CA GLU A 206 -19.75 -14.07 -14.64
C GLU A 206 -19.39 -14.79 -13.36
N TYR A 207 -18.15 -14.63 -12.88
CA TYR A 207 -17.72 -15.19 -11.60
C TYR A 207 -18.58 -14.65 -10.46
N CYS A 208 -18.84 -13.34 -10.40
CA CYS A 208 -19.67 -12.75 -9.36
C CYS A 208 -21.12 -13.25 -9.43
N ILE A 209 -21.70 -13.36 -10.63
CA ILE A 209 -23.06 -13.90 -10.82
C ILE A 209 -23.14 -15.35 -10.36
N LYS A 210 -22.14 -16.18 -10.70
CA LYS A 210 -22.12 -17.61 -10.41
C LYS A 210 -21.74 -17.95 -8.96
N CYS A 211 -20.82 -17.19 -8.37
CA CYS A 211 -20.15 -17.54 -7.11
C CYS A 211 -20.57 -16.67 -5.92
N THR A 212 -21.44 -15.67 -6.13
CA THR A 212 -21.94 -14.81 -5.04
C THR A 212 -23.47 -14.75 -5.04
N LYS A 213 -24.04 -14.45 -3.87
CA LYS A 213 -25.44 -14.09 -3.68
C LYS A 213 -25.51 -12.61 -3.33
N SER A 214 -26.63 -11.95 -3.56
CA SER A 214 -26.80 -10.53 -3.20
C SER A 214 -26.48 -10.26 -1.72
N SER A 215 -26.79 -11.21 -0.82
CA SER A 215 -26.53 -11.09 0.62
C SER A 215 -25.06 -11.18 1.03
N ASN A 216 -24.18 -11.77 0.22
CA ASN A 216 -22.76 -11.93 0.56
C ASN A 216 -21.80 -11.32 -0.46
N ARG A 217 -22.34 -10.68 -1.51
CA ARG A 217 -21.55 -10.11 -2.61
C ARG A 217 -20.49 -9.13 -2.11
N LEU A 218 -20.86 -8.23 -1.20
CA LEU A 218 -19.93 -7.23 -0.67
C LEU A 218 -18.74 -7.89 0.04
N ASP A 219 -18.99 -8.85 0.93
CA ASP A 219 -17.93 -9.60 1.63
C ASP A 219 -17.03 -10.35 0.64
N VAL A 220 -17.59 -11.01 -0.37
CA VAL A 220 -16.79 -11.70 -1.39
C VAL A 220 -15.95 -10.71 -2.21
N LEU A 221 -16.51 -9.59 -2.64
CA LEU A 221 -15.78 -8.56 -3.38
C LEU A 221 -14.67 -7.94 -2.53
N GLN A 222 -14.94 -7.63 -1.26
CA GLN A 222 -13.94 -7.14 -0.32
C GLN A 222 -12.82 -8.15 -0.10
N ARG A 223 -13.15 -9.45 0.03
CA ARG A 223 -12.14 -10.52 0.10
C ARG A 223 -11.31 -10.59 -1.16
N LEU A 224 -11.93 -10.55 -2.35
CA LEU A 224 -11.20 -10.51 -3.63
C LEU A 224 -10.25 -9.33 -3.73
N CYS A 225 -10.58 -8.19 -3.11
CA CYS A 225 -9.69 -7.03 -3.04
C CYS A 225 -8.50 -7.23 -2.09
N THR A 226 -8.65 -7.98 -1.00
CA THR A 226 -7.76 -7.88 0.18
C THR A 226 -7.09 -9.18 0.63
N PHE A 227 -7.46 -10.35 0.11
CA PHE A 227 -6.99 -11.64 0.65
C PHE A 227 -5.47 -11.86 0.63
N ASP A 228 -4.75 -11.08 -0.17
CA ASP A 228 -3.29 -11.11 -0.34
C ASP A 228 -2.62 -9.80 0.13
N SER A 229 -3.32 -8.97 0.93
CA SER A 229 -2.77 -7.72 1.45
C SER A 229 -1.43 -7.93 2.15
N ASP A 230 -1.25 -9.07 2.83
CA ASP A 230 0.01 -9.42 3.50
C ASP A 230 1.21 -9.52 2.54
N LEU A 231 1.01 -9.70 1.23
CA LEU A 231 2.12 -9.65 0.25
C LEU A 231 2.67 -8.22 0.11
N LEU A 232 1.84 -7.18 0.27
CA LEU A 232 2.31 -5.79 0.30
C LEU A 232 3.22 -5.54 1.50
N ASP A 233 2.90 -6.11 2.67
CA ASP A 233 3.77 -6.03 3.85
C ASP A 233 5.15 -6.58 3.53
N VAL A 234 5.19 -7.72 2.84
CA VAL A 234 6.44 -8.36 2.43
C VAL A 234 7.21 -7.49 1.44
N LYS A 235 6.55 -6.94 0.40
CA LYS A 235 7.18 -6.00 -0.55
C LYS A 235 7.73 -4.77 0.14
N LEU A 236 6.99 -4.19 1.08
CA LEU A 236 7.40 -3.02 1.84
C LEU A 236 8.68 -3.32 2.63
N VAL A 237 8.70 -4.46 3.35
CA VAL A 237 9.88 -4.90 4.09
C VAL A 237 11.05 -5.13 3.15
N HIS A 238 10.86 -5.85 2.05
CA HIS A 238 11.92 -6.09 1.06
C HIS A 238 12.50 -4.79 0.52
N SER A 239 11.63 -3.85 0.13
CA SER A 239 12.01 -2.51 -0.36
C SER A 239 12.85 -1.73 0.66
N VAL A 240 12.59 -1.89 1.96
CA VAL A 240 13.41 -1.32 3.03
C VAL A 240 14.77 -2.04 3.14
N ILE A 241 14.78 -3.37 3.06
CA ILE A 241 16.00 -4.19 3.18
C ILE A 241 16.97 -3.94 2.03
N VAL A 242 16.49 -3.78 0.79
CA VAL A 242 17.35 -3.46 -0.37
C VAL A 242 17.85 -2.02 -0.36
N ALA A 243 17.15 -1.12 0.34
CA ALA A 243 17.51 0.28 0.47
C ALA A 243 18.59 0.57 1.53
N GLN A 244 19.40 -0.42 1.91
CA GLN A 244 20.43 -0.29 2.97
C GLN A 244 21.43 0.85 2.75
N ASN A 245 21.71 1.20 1.49
CA ASN A 245 22.56 2.35 1.15
C ASN A 245 21.91 3.72 1.38
N ARG A 246 20.63 3.77 1.78
CA ARG A 246 19.89 4.99 2.09
C ARG A 246 19.83 5.20 3.60
N ARG A 247 20.15 6.41 4.03
CA ARG A 247 20.09 6.78 5.46
C ARG A 247 18.66 6.90 5.97
N HIS A 248 17.74 7.33 5.12
CA HIS A 248 16.34 7.52 5.46
C HIS A 248 15.46 6.76 4.47
N VAL A 249 14.53 5.95 4.97
CA VAL A 249 13.52 5.29 4.17
C VAL A 249 12.16 5.71 4.70
N PHE A 250 11.37 6.37 3.88
CA PHE A 250 10.00 6.73 4.22
C PHE A 250 9.06 5.73 3.56
N ALA A 251 8.26 5.03 4.36
CA ALA A 251 7.23 4.12 3.87
C ALA A 251 5.86 4.76 4.15
N ILE A 252 5.05 4.96 3.10
CA ILE A 252 3.75 5.61 3.18
C ILE A 252 2.71 4.65 2.64
N ALA A 253 1.85 4.14 3.52
CA ALA A 253 0.92 3.06 3.22
C ALA A 253 -0.22 3.04 4.25
N GLY A 254 -1.21 2.18 4.03
CA GLY A 254 -2.28 1.96 5.01
C GLY A 254 -1.70 1.55 6.37
N GLY A 255 -2.28 2.03 7.47
CA GLY A 255 -1.61 1.90 8.77
C GLY A 255 -1.45 0.45 9.27
N THR A 256 -2.32 -0.47 8.86
CA THR A 256 -2.13 -1.91 9.11
C THR A 256 -0.86 -2.42 8.44
N HIS A 257 -0.62 -2.01 7.18
CA HIS A 257 0.58 -2.37 6.43
C HIS A 257 1.85 -1.84 7.10
N ILE A 258 1.83 -0.57 7.54
CA ILE A 258 2.93 0.02 8.30
C ILE A 258 3.21 -0.77 9.59
N LYS A 259 2.17 -1.10 10.37
CA LYS A 259 2.32 -1.83 11.64
C LYS A 259 2.91 -3.23 11.44
N HIS A 260 2.43 -3.97 10.44
CA HIS A 260 2.94 -5.31 10.11
C HIS A 260 4.37 -5.26 9.60
N ALA A 261 4.68 -4.35 8.67
CA ALA A 261 6.04 -4.16 8.17
C ALA A 261 7.02 -3.78 9.29
N CYS A 262 6.63 -2.89 10.19
CA CYS A 262 7.43 -2.54 11.37
C CYS A 262 7.71 -3.76 12.25
N THR A 263 6.74 -4.65 12.41
CA THR A 263 6.88 -5.90 13.18
C THR A 263 7.86 -6.85 12.49
N LEU A 264 7.77 -7.00 11.17
CA LEU A 264 8.69 -7.82 10.38
C LEU A 264 10.12 -7.26 10.43
N LEU A 265 10.30 -5.94 10.30
CA LEU A 265 11.61 -5.29 10.34
C LEU A 265 12.35 -5.49 11.66
N LYS A 266 11.65 -5.69 12.78
CA LYS A 266 12.29 -6.06 14.06
C LYS A 266 13.09 -7.36 13.94
N HIS A 267 12.63 -8.32 13.13
CA HIS A 267 13.35 -9.56 12.86
C HIS A 267 14.59 -9.37 11.98
N ALA A 268 14.72 -8.22 11.31
CA ALA A 268 15.92 -7.82 10.57
C ALA A 268 16.86 -6.92 11.39
N GLY A 269 16.66 -6.83 12.71
CA GLY A 269 17.50 -6.08 13.63
C GLY A 269 17.14 -4.60 13.78
N TYR A 270 16.02 -4.15 13.20
CA TYR A 270 15.53 -2.79 13.46
C TYR A 270 14.94 -2.68 14.86
N LYS A 271 15.21 -1.56 15.52
CA LYS A 271 14.64 -1.22 16.83
C LYS A 271 13.66 -0.08 16.68
N MET A 272 12.46 -0.24 17.23
CA MET A 272 11.48 0.84 17.34
C MET A 272 12.04 1.92 18.27
N VAL A 273 12.05 3.18 17.84
CA VAL A 273 12.54 4.32 18.65
C VAL A 273 11.48 5.38 18.89
N PHE A 274 10.43 5.42 18.07
CA PHE A 274 9.31 6.33 18.26
C PHE A 274 8.06 5.74 17.64
N VAL A 275 6.94 5.92 18.33
CA VAL A 275 5.59 5.70 17.80
C VAL A 275 4.78 6.90 18.24
N SER A 276 4.16 7.61 17.30
CA SER A 276 3.25 8.70 17.67
C SER A 276 1.99 8.11 18.33
N LYS A 277 1.36 8.89 19.21
CA LYS A 277 -0.03 8.58 19.59
C LYS A 277 -0.88 8.54 18.31
N LEU A 278 -1.86 7.65 18.28
CA LEU A 278 -2.93 7.76 17.29
C LEU A 278 -3.55 9.14 17.45
N ALA A 279 -3.74 9.87 16.34
CA ALA A 279 -4.62 11.03 16.36
C ALA A 279 -6.01 10.52 16.79
N SER A 280 -6.33 10.72 18.07
CA SER A 280 -7.45 10.08 18.77
C SER A 280 -8.77 10.65 18.24
N GLN A 281 -9.31 10.02 17.20
CA GLN A 281 -10.73 10.01 16.75
C GLN A 281 -10.92 9.39 15.35
N CYS A 282 -9.87 8.89 14.69
CA CYS A 282 -9.94 8.59 13.26
C CYS A 282 -9.82 7.10 12.91
N GLU A 283 -10.39 6.17 13.68
CA GLU A 283 -10.85 4.92 13.05
C GLU A 283 -12.13 5.28 12.26
N TYR A 284 -11.96 6.12 11.24
CA TYR A 284 -13.04 6.60 10.39
C TYR A 284 -13.39 5.43 9.47
N ASP A 285 -14.33 4.65 9.96
CA ASP A 285 -15.20 3.71 9.28
C ASP A 285 -14.77 3.39 7.84
N LEU A 286 -13.95 2.34 7.67
CA LEU A 286 -13.60 1.73 6.39
C LEU A 286 -14.84 1.47 5.50
N SER A 287 -16.04 1.38 6.11
CA SER A 287 -17.31 1.26 5.38
C SER A 287 -17.71 2.53 4.61
N LYS A 288 -17.33 3.73 5.07
CA LYS A 288 -17.64 4.99 4.37
C LYS A 288 -16.75 5.26 3.17
N CYS A 289 -15.48 4.81 3.19
CA CYS A 289 -14.60 4.90 2.02
C CYS A 289 -15.02 3.97 0.86
N LEU A 290 -15.87 2.97 1.12
CA LEU A 290 -16.42 2.07 0.12
C LEU A 290 -17.83 2.43 -0.35
N GLY A 291 -18.32 3.64 -0.03
CA GLY A 291 -19.59 4.14 -0.53
C GLY A 291 -20.79 3.45 0.13
N SER A 292 -21.07 3.80 1.38
CA SER A 292 -22.40 3.64 1.98
C SER A 292 -23.13 4.98 1.94
N HIS A 293 -23.90 5.16 0.85
CA HIS A 293 -25.12 5.98 0.85
C HIS A 293 -26.31 5.03 0.68
#